data_AF-A0A1T5GMS6-F1
#
_entry.id   AF-A0A1T5GMS6-F1
#
_cell.length_a   1.000
_cell.length_b   1.000
_cell.length_c   1.000
_cell.angle_alpha   90.00
_cell.angle_beta   90.00
_cell.angle_gamma   90.00
#
_symmetry.space_group_name_H-M   'P 1'
#
loop_
_entity.id
_entity.type
_entity.pdbx_description
1 polymer ?
#
loop_
_entity_poly.entity_id
_entity_poly.type
_entity_poly.pdbx_seq_one_letter_code
_entity_poly.pdbx_strand_id
1 'polypeptide(L)'
;MENMTIISLDDISADYLRLNIESDNKPSGAIDFISEKINFNIIGPSFFKGMVPIRNIDLEFKDGKLIFIFDSKKKLSFDCSLEGFEKVSTHIKAYGNPSNK
;
A
#
# COMPACT_ATOMS: atom_id res chain seq x y z
N MET A 1 1.67 11.73 -17.66
CA MET A 1 1.08 10.53 -17.07
C MET A 1 0.81 10.90 -15.64
N GLU A 2 -0.44 10.81 -15.21
CA GLU A 2 -0.83 11.12 -13.82
C GLU A 2 -0.20 10.04 -12.93
N ASN A 3 0.76 10.44 -12.08
CA ASN A 3 1.43 9.54 -11.14
C ASN A 3 0.72 9.64 -9.79
N MET A 4 0.44 8.48 -9.19
CA MET A 4 -0.04 8.42 -7.82
C MET A 4 1.15 8.35 -6.85
N THR A 5 1.10 9.16 -5.79
CA THR A 5 2.19 9.32 -4.82
C THR A 5 1.67 9.06 -3.41
N ILE A 6 2.48 8.38 -2.59
CA ILE A 6 2.24 8.26 -1.15
C ILE A 6 2.78 9.53 -0.48
N ILE A 7 1.88 10.34 0.08
CA ILE A 7 2.23 11.65 0.65
C ILE A 7 2.41 11.62 2.17
N SER A 8 1.77 10.67 2.86
CA SER A 8 2.01 10.44 4.28
C SER A 8 1.70 8.98 4.66
N LEU A 9 2.31 8.57 5.77
CA LEU A 9 2.14 7.26 6.39
C LEU A 9 1.78 7.45 7.87
N ASP A 10 0.50 7.30 8.19
CA ASP A 10 -0.04 7.60 9.50
C ASP A 10 -0.21 6.30 10.31
N ASP A 11 0.45 6.21 11.47
CA ASP A 11 0.22 5.12 12.43
C ASP A 11 -1.03 5.47 13.26
N ILE A 12 -2.18 4.88 12.91
CA ILE A 12 -3.47 5.16 13.56
C ILE A 12 -3.60 4.36 14.86
N SER A 13 -3.18 3.09 14.84
CA SER A 13 -3.06 2.20 16.01
C SER A 13 -1.91 1.23 15.79
N ALA A 14 -1.61 0.40 16.81
CA ALA A 14 -0.53 -0.58 16.73
C ALA A 14 -0.62 -1.51 15.50
N ASP A 15 -1.84 -1.85 15.08
CA ASP A 15 -2.16 -2.72 13.96
C ASP A 15 -2.83 -1.99 12.79
N TYR A 16 -2.76 -0.65 12.77
CA TYR A 16 -3.34 0.15 11.69
C TYR A 16 -2.36 1.19 11.17
N LEU A 17 -1.85 0.94 9.97
CA LEU A 17 -1.11 1.90 9.15
C LEU A 17 -1.97 2.41 8.00
N ARG A 18 -2.04 3.74 7.80
CA ARG A 18 -2.71 4.37 6.65
C ARG A 18 -1.69 5.04 5.73
N LEU A 19 -1.81 4.81 4.44
CA LEU A 19 -1.07 5.52 3.39
C LEU A 19 -2.04 6.47 2.71
N ASN A 20 -1.77 7.77 2.77
CA ASN A 20 -2.55 8.76 2.03
C ASN A 20 -1.97 8.92 0.63
N ILE A 21 -2.85 8.87 -0.37
CA ILE A 21 -2.49 8.88 -1.78
C ILE A 21 -2.92 10.20 -2.41
N GLU A 22 -2.06 10.73 -3.27
CA GLU A 22 -2.30 11.94 -4.06
C GLU A 22 -2.04 11.66 -5.54
N SER A 23 -2.77 12.36 -6.41
CA SER A 23 -2.55 12.43 -7.86
C SER A 23 -2.67 13.89 -8.27
N ASP A 24 -1.69 14.42 -9.01
CA ASP A 24 -1.66 15.82 -9.46
C ASP A 24 -1.93 16.86 -8.36
N ASN A 25 -1.30 16.67 -7.20
CA ASN A 25 -1.47 17.52 -6.02
C ASN A 25 -2.93 17.59 -5.51
N LYS A 26 -3.71 16.52 -5.71
CA LYS A 26 -5.05 16.35 -5.14
C LYS A 26 -5.21 15.02 -4.40
N PRO A 27 -5.82 15.02 -3.20
CA PRO A 27 -6.15 13.80 -2.48
C PRO A 27 -6.90 12.80 -3.37
N SER A 28 -6.33 11.61 -3.47
CA SER A 28 -6.77 10.53 -4.37
C SER A 28 -7.09 9.25 -3.61
N GLY A 29 -7.36 9.37 -2.31
CA GLY A 29 -7.79 8.27 -1.45
C GLY A 29 -6.68 7.75 -0.54
N ALA A 30 -6.84 6.50 -0.09
CA ALA A 30 -5.96 5.89 0.90
C ALA A 30 -5.82 4.38 0.71
N ILE A 31 -4.74 3.84 1.28
CA ILE A 31 -4.53 2.41 1.48
C ILE A 31 -4.40 2.17 2.98
N ASP A 32 -5.32 1.41 3.55
CA ASP A 32 -5.39 1.11 4.97
C ASP A 32 -4.90 -0.32 5.22
N PHE A 33 -3.84 -0.48 5.98
CA PHE A 33 -3.42 -1.77 6.52
C PHE A 33 -4.10 -1.93 7.87
N ILE A 34 -4.99 -2.91 8.01
CA ILE A 34 -5.79 -3.15 9.23
C ILE A 34 -5.58 -4.60 9.62
N SER A 35 -4.74 -4.81 10.62
CA SER A 35 -4.28 -6.13 11.07
C SER A 35 -3.79 -6.96 9.86
N GLU A 36 -4.39 -8.12 9.56
CA GLU A 36 -3.97 -9.01 8.47
C GLU A 36 -4.53 -8.64 7.08
N LYS A 37 -5.20 -7.49 6.94
CA LYS A 37 -5.87 -7.08 5.69
C LYS A 37 -5.39 -5.72 5.21
N ILE A 38 -5.44 -5.52 3.90
CA ILE A 38 -5.20 -4.24 3.25
C ILE A 38 -6.50 -3.83 2.55
N ASN A 39 -7.02 -2.66 2.91
CA ASN A 39 -8.15 -2.01 2.25
C ASN A 39 -7.64 -0.90 1.35
N PHE A 40 -7.84 -1.05 0.05
CA PHE A 40 -7.54 -0.04 -0.93
C PHE A 40 -8.81 0.76 -1.22
N ASN A 41 -8.72 2.09 -1.10
CA ASN A 41 -9.79 3.00 -1.46
C ASN A 41 -9.20 4.20 -2.20
N ILE A 42 -8.87 3.98 -3.48
CA ILE A 42 -8.19 4.95 -4.33
C ILE A 42 -9.18 5.50 -5.35
N ILE A 43 -9.26 6.82 -5.41
CA ILE A 43 -10.14 7.60 -6.27
C ILE A 43 -9.26 8.45 -7.16
N GLY A 44 -9.42 8.36 -8.49
CA GLY A 44 -8.59 9.08 -9.44
C GLY A 44 -8.62 8.45 -10.83
N PRO A 45 -7.58 8.66 -11.66
CA PRO A 45 -7.50 8.11 -13.03
C PRO A 45 -7.64 6.59 -13.11
N SER A 46 -7.38 5.89 -12.01
CA SER A 46 -7.69 4.48 -11.87
C SER A 46 -8.42 4.27 -10.56
N PHE A 47 -9.76 4.15 -10.62
CA PHE A 47 -10.56 3.78 -9.46
C PHE A 47 -10.19 2.36 -9.04
N PHE A 48 -9.72 2.21 -7.80
CA PHE A 48 -9.44 0.90 -7.22
C PHE A 48 -9.99 0.86 -5.80
N LYS A 49 -10.95 -0.04 -5.59
CA LYS A 49 -11.57 -0.26 -4.30
C LYS A 49 -11.66 -1.75 -4.00
N GLY A 50 -11.15 -2.18 -2.86
CA GLY A 50 -11.21 -3.57 -2.46
C GLY A 50 -10.40 -3.87 -1.20
N MET A 51 -10.76 -4.94 -0.52
CA MET A 51 -10.05 -5.44 0.64
C MET A 51 -9.44 -6.80 0.32
N VAL A 52 -8.16 -6.99 0.65
CA VAL A 52 -7.40 -8.21 0.39
C VAL A 52 -6.59 -8.62 1.62
N PRO A 53 -6.41 -9.91 1.89
CA PRO A 53 -5.47 -10.36 2.91
C PRO A 53 -4.03 -9.97 2.56
N ILE A 54 -3.22 -9.57 3.54
CA ILE A 54 -1.80 -9.22 3.31
C ILE A 54 -1.04 -10.40 2.68
N ARG A 55 -1.32 -11.63 3.13
CA ARG A 55 -0.68 -12.86 2.61
C ARG A 55 -0.93 -13.13 1.11
N ASN A 56 -1.86 -12.43 0.48
CA ASN A 56 -2.21 -12.54 -0.94
C ASN A 56 -1.60 -11.40 -1.78
N ILE A 57 -0.68 -10.62 -1.19
CA ILE A 57 -0.05 -9.47 -1.81
C ILE A 57 1.47 -9.61 -1.69
N ASP A 58 2.13 -9.64 -2.84
CA ASP A 58 3.58 -9.48 -2.90
C ASP A 58 3.91 -7.98 -2.98
N LEU A 59 5.02 -7.59 -2.37
CA LEU A 59 5.49 -6.21 -2.31
C LEU A 59 6.88 -6.09 -2.95
N GLU A 60 7.03 -5.16 -3.91
CA GLU A 60 8.31 -4.82 -4.52
C GLU A 60 8.61 -3.32 -4.35
N PHE A 61 9.90 -2.97 -4.27
CA PHE A 61 10.37 -1.60 -4.38
C PHE A 61 11.34 -1.48 -5.54
N LYS A 62 11.02 -0.63 -6.52
CA LYS A 62 11.83 -0.44 -7.72
C LYS A 62 11.68 0.98 -8.24
N ASP A 63 12.80 1.60 -8.62
CA ASP A 63 12.85 2.93 -9.24
C ASP A 63 12.06 4.01 -8.46
N GLY A 64 12.13 3.97 -7.11
CA GLY A 64 11.41 4.92 -6.25
C GLY A 64 9.90 4.67 -6.15
N LYS A 65 9.43 3.48 -6.52
CA LYS A 65 8.01 3.10 -6.48
C LYS A 65 7.77 1.92 -5.55
N LEU A 66 6.73 2.04 -4.73
CA LEU A 66 6.10 0.95 -4.00
C LEU A 66 5.15 0.21 -4.94
N ILE A 67 5.35 -1.09 -5.14
CA ILE A 67 4.59 -1.90 -6.08
C ILE A 67 3.88 -3.02 -5.34
N PHE A 68 2.55 -3.00 -5.35
CA PHE A 68 1.69 -4.08 -4.88
C PHE A 68 1.39 -5.02 -6.04
N ILE A 69 1.66 -6.31 -5.85
CA ILE A 69 1.40 -7.35 -6.85
C ILE A 69 0.35 -8.29 -6.28
N PHE A 70 -0.80 -8.35 -6.94
CA PHE A 70 -1.92 -9.20 -6.56
C PHE A 70 -1.76 -10.61 -7.13
N ASP A 71 -2.44 -11.61 -6.56
CA ASP A 71 -2.46 -12.99 -7.08
C ASP A 71 -2.80 -13.06 -8.58
N SER A 72 -3.68 -12.16 -9.04
CA SER A 72 -4.05 -12.00 -10.47
C SER A 72 -2.92 -11.47 -11.37
N LYS A 73 -1.73 -11.23 -10.81
CA LYS A 73 -0.57 -10.56 -11.44
C LYS A 73 -0.81 -9.12 -11.86
N LYS A 74 -1.98 -8.53 -11.54
CA LYS A 74 -2.19 -7.08 -11.60
C LYS A 74 -1.21 -6.39 -10.66
N LYS A 75 -0.78 -5.19 -11.05
CA LYS A 75 0.14 -4.37 -10.27
C LYS A 75 -0.48 -3.01 -10.00
N LEU A 76 -0.28 -2.50 -8.79
CA LEU A 76 -0.51 -1.10 -8.45
C LEU A 76 0.82 -0.51 -7.99
N SER A 77 1.14 0.69 -8.48
CA SER A 77 2.43 1.32 -8.22
C SER A 77 2.23 2.75 -7.78
N PHE A 78 2.96 3.14 -6.74
CA PHE A 78 2.90 4.47 -6.15
C PHE A 78 4.31 5.01 -5.97
N ASP A 79 4.53 6.27 -6.31
CA ASP A 79 5.78 6.96 -6.00
C ASP A 79 5.93 7.03 -4.47
N CYS A 80 7.08 6.62 -3.95
CA CYS A 80 7.32 6.43 -2.52
C CYS A 80 8.81 6.59 -2.18
N SER A 81 9.11 7.18 -1.01
CA SER A 81 10.48 7.18 -0.48
C SER A 81 10.89 5.77 -0.02
N LEU A 82 12.21 5.53 0.04
CA LEU A 82 12.73 4.28 0.59
C LEU A 82 12.28 4.04 2.04
N GLU A 83 12.28 5.09 2.86
CA GLU A 83 11.78 5.05 4.24
C GLU A 83 10.29 4.65 4.30
N GLY A 84 9.47 5.22 3.41
CA GLY A 84 8.06 4.84 3.30
C GLY A 84 7.89 3.36 2.95
N PHE A 85 8.70 2.84 2.01
CA PHE A 85 8.72 1.42 1.71
C PHE A 85 9.12 0.56 2.91
N GLU A 86 10.18 0.92 3.64
CA GLU A 86 10.65 0.17 4.80
C GLU A 86 9.58 0.08 5.90
N LYS A 87 8.84 1.17 6.13
CA LYS A 87 7.71 1.20 7.07
C LYS A 87 6.59 0.25 6.64
N VAL A 88 6.18 0.32 5.37
CA VAL A 88 5.15 -0.59 4.81
C VAL A 88 5.60 -2.05 4.85
N SER A 89 6.85 -2.32 4.46
CA SER A 89 7.44 -3.67 4.47
C SER A 89 7.47 -4.25 5.88
N THR A 90 7.81 -3.44 6.88
CA THR A 90 7.81 -3.86 8.29
C THR A 90 6.41 -4.21 8.77
N HIS A 91 5.41 -3.40 8.44
CA HIS A 91 4.01 -3.67 8.78
C HIS A 91 3.49 -4.95 8.11
N ILE A 92 3.75 -5.13 6.81
CA ILE A 92 3.39 -6.36 6.09
C ILE A 92 4.06 -7.59 6.72
N LYS A 93 5.33 -7.51 7.14
CA LYS A 93 6.01 -8.65 7.77
C LYS A 93 5.41 -9.02 9.13
N ALA A 94 4.96 -8.02 9.90
CA ALA A 94 4.34 -8.25 11.21
C ALA A 94 2.99 -8.98 11.11
N TYR A 95 2.20 -8.69 10.07
CA TYR A 95 0.81 -9.17 9.94
C TYR A 95 0.55 -10.09 8.74
N GLY A 96 1.53 -10.25 7.84
CA GLY A 96 1.43 -11.05 6.63
C GLY A 96 1.87 -12.51 6.80
N ASN A 97 2.37 -12.88 7.98
CA ASN A 97 2.98 -14.19 8.20
C ASN A 97 2.29 -14.95 9.35
N PRO A 98 1.42 -15.93 9.07
CA PRO A 98 0.83 -16.77 10.12
C PRO A 98 1.80 -17.83 10.70
N SER A 99 2.96 -18.08 10.11
CA SER A 99 3.84 -19.18 10.54
C SER A 99 5.27 -19.04 10.01
N ASN A 100 6.26 -19.21 10.89
CA ASN A 100 7.55 -19.81 10.50
C ASN A 100 7.25 -21.05 9.65
N LYS A 101 7.81 -21.10 8.43
CA LYS A 101 7.87 -22.35 7.65
C LYS A 101 8.77 -23.37 8.35
#